data_AF-A0A917J6M9-F1
#
_entry.id   AF-A0A917J6M9-F1
#
_cell.length_a   1.000
_cell.length_b   1.000
_cell.length_c   1.000
_cell.angle_alpha   90.00
_cell.angle_beta   90.00
_cell.angle_gamma   90.00
#
_symmetry.space_group_name_H-M   'P 1'
#
loop_
_entity.id
_entity.type
_entity.pdbx_description
1 polymer ?
#
loop_
_entity_poly.entity_id
_entity_poly.type
_entity_poly.pdbx_seq_one_letter_code
_entity_poly.pdbx_strand_id
1 'polypeptide(L)'
;MEKGNSVFINPDNMEAYPNQWQFLTTIQRVPIAILDKLYDKPEDLVLSTNTNLGLGIKLNNVISIVRNGLPILLINYLREELNFANTEFVIKQKTGKSTYGSKRYFRLIEEARNHVVIPRGFTGRLIRFCRKQNIPYQLEDQRNKKPHQFFRFEATLREYQQSGASATEKKDIGIIVSPPGSGKTLIGLKIVADKQQPALIVVHRKQLMDQWAERITTFLGIPDHEIGRIGQGKHKPGKLVTLATIQSLAKLLDSKSNVDLTTAFGTVLIDECHHIPAESYRNTIQQLNSYYLYGLTATPFRKYNNSRIISIYLAIS
;
A
#
# COMPACT_ATOMS: atom_id res chain seq x y z
N MET A 1 -6.94 -38.12 -18.04
CA MET A 1 -6.61 -36.67 -18.06
C MET A 1 -6.42 -36.27 -19.52
N GLU A 2 -7.52 -35.94 -20.21
CA GLU A 2 -7.56 -35.86 -21.69
C GLU A 2 -7.65 -34.42 -22.23
N LYS A 3 -7.50 -33.38 -21.41
CA LYS A 3 -7.35 -31.98 -21.86
C LYS A 3 -6.44 -31.18 -20.93
N GLY A 4 -5.14 -31.46 -20.98
CA GLY A 4 -4.09 -30.71 -20.28
C GLY A 4 -3.42 -29.69 -21.22
N ASN A 5 -3.49 -28.41 -20.86
CA ASN A 5 -3.03 -27.25 -21.66
C ASN A 5 -1.50 -27.08 -21.67
N SER A 6 -0.73 -28.12 -22.00
CA SER A 6 0.74 -28.04 -22.07
C SER A 6 1.25 -28.90 -23.21
N VAL A 7 2.04 -28.29 -24.09
CA VAL A 7 2.62 -28.95 -25.26
C VAL A 7 4.08 -28.54 -25.37
N PHE A 8 4.96 -29.53 -25.52
CA PHE A 8 6.36 -29.26 -25.85
C PHE A 8 6.44 -28.91 -27.33
N ILE A 9 7.08 -27.78 -27.62
CA ILE A 9 7.31 -27.29 -28.98
C ILE A 9 8.79 -27.43 -29.32
N ASN A 10 9.09 -27.73 -30.58
CA ASN A 10 10.44 -27.68 -31.08
C ASN A 10 10.87 -26.20 -31.22
N PRO A 11 11.98 -25.77 -30.60
CA PRO A 11 12.40 -24.36 -30.59
C PRO A 11 12.78 -23.82 -31.97
N ASP A 12 13.13 -24.67 -32.94
CA ASP A 12 13.59 -24.22 -34.26
C ASP A 12 12.43 -23.95 -35.23
N ASN A 13 11.31 -24.68 -35.10
CA ASN A 13 10.16 -24.56 -36.00
C ASN A 13 8.83 -24.24 -35.27
N MET A 14 8.84 -24.15 -33.94
CA MET A 14 7.70 -23.83 -33.07
C MET A 14 6.51 -24.81 -33.18
N GLU A 15 6.70 -25.99 -33.77
CA GLU A 15 5.67 -27.01 -33.88
C GLU A 15 5.63 -27.93 -32.66
N ALA A 16 4.43 -28.39 -32.32
CA ALA A 16 4.20 -29.34 -31.23
C ALA A 16 4.76 -30.73 -31.56
N TYR A 17 5.48 -31.34 -30.61
CA TYR A 17 5.89 -32.75 -30.76
C TYR A 17 4.65 -33.66 -30.78
N PRO A 18 4.44 -34.48 -31.83
CA PRO A 18 3.27 -35.35 -31.96
C PRO A 18 3.11 -36.35 -30.81
N ASN A 19 4.24 -36.81 -30.25
CA ASN A 19 4.28 -37.71 -29.09
C ASN A 19 5.23 -37.17 -28.01
N GLN A 20 4.68 -36.35 -27.12
CA GLN A 20 5.43 -35.64 -26.08
C GLN A 20 6.21 -36.57 -25.14
N TRP A 21 5.67 -37.76 -24.86
CA TRP A 21 6.31 -38.73 -23.95
C TRP A 21 7.52 -39.39 -24.57
N GLN A 22 7.46 -39.71 -25.87
CA GLN A 22 8.61 -40.25 -26.59
C GLN A 22 9.74 -39.20 -26.72
N PHE A 23 9.40 -37.92 -26.91
CA PHE A 23 10.37 -36.83 -26.87
C PHE A 23 11.07 -36.73 -25.50
N LEU A 24 10.34 -36.82 -24.39
CA LEU A 24 10.95 -36.79 -23.06
C LEU A 24 11.92 -37.96 -22.83
N THR A 25 11.74 -39.10 -23.51
CA THR A 25 12.68 -40.23 -23.44
C THR A 25 13.95 -40.04 -24.27
N THR A 26 13.92 -39.16 -25.28
CA THR A 26 15.12 -38.85 -26.10
C THR A 26 15.99 -37.74 -25.51
N ILE A 27 15.48 -36.98 -24.53
CA ILE A 27 16.27 -36.00 -23.79
C ILE A 27 17.31 -36.73 -22.93
N GLN A 28 18.57 -36.67 -23.33
CA GLN A 28 19.67 -37.16 -22.50
C GLN A 28 19.75 -36.32 -21.23
N ARG A 29 19.59 -36.99 -20.08
CA ARG A 29 19.80 -36.37 -18.78
C ARG A 29 21.28 -36.08 -18.63
N VAL A 30 21.62 -34.80 -18.45
CA VAL A 30 22.99 -34.38 -18.18
C VAL A 30 23.40 -34.92 -16.80
N PRO A 31 24.49 -35.71 -16.71
CA PRO A 31 25.02 -36.17 -15.43
C PRO A 31 25.38 -35.00 -14.53
N ILE A 32 25.11 -35.12 -13.23
CA ILE A 32 25.35 -34.08 -12.21
C ILE A 32 26.81 -33.57 -12.28
N ALA A 33 27.77 -34.45 -12.57
CA ALA A 33 29.18 -34.10 -12.71
C ALA A 33 29.50 -33.11 -13.86
N ILE A 34 28.65 -32.99 -14.88
CA ILE A 34 28.79 -31.96 -15.92
C ILE A 34 28.22 -30.62 -15.44
N LEU A 35 27.16 -30.65 -14.62
CA LEU A 35 26.62 -29.46 -13.96
C LEU A 35 27.66 -28.86 -13.00
N ASP A 36 28.37 -29.70 -12.24
CA ASP A 36 29.42 -29.26 -11.31
C ASP A 36 30.61 -28.62 -12.07
N LYS A 37 30.98 -29.15 -13.23
CA LYS A 37 32.03 -28.56 -14.08
C LYS A 37 31.64 -27.23 -14.72
N LEU A 38 30.36 -26.99 -14.99
CA LEU A 38 29.85 -25.70 -15.44
C LEU A 38 29.80 -24.67 -14.29
N TYR A 39 29.71 -25.15 -13.04
CA TYR A 39 29.77 -24.33 -11.83
C TYR A 39 31.20 -23.84 -11.53
N ASP A 40 32.21 -24.63 -11.87
CA ASP A 40 33.63 -24.37 -11.57
C ASP A 40 34.38 -23.44 -12.56
N LYS A 41 33.69 -22.84 -13.54
CA LYS A 41 34.27 -21.76 -14.37
C LYS A 41 33.52 -20.43 -14.19
N PRO A 42 33.84 -19.67 -13.14
CA PRO A 42 33.38 -18.30 -13.01
C PRO A 42 34.27 -17.39 -13.88
N GLU A 43 33.89 -17.16 -15.13
CA GLU A 43 34.37 -15.98 -15.84
C GLU A 43 33.65 -14.74 -15.29
N ASP A 44 34.38 -13.98 -14.47
CA ASP A 44 34.22 -12.56 -14.15
C ASP A 44 32.81 -12.02 -13.88
N LEU A 45 32.15 -12.59 -12.89
CA LEU A 45 31.19 -11.82 -12.07
C LEU A 45 31.63 -11.94 -10.62
N VAL A 46 32.50 -11.01 -10.21
CA VAL A 46 32.74 -10.70 -8.80
C VAL A 46 31.42 -10.20 -8.20
N LEU A 47 30.55 -11.14 -7.82
CA LEU A 47 29.52 -10.89 -6.84
C LEU A 47 30.23 -10.85 -5.50
N SER A 48 30.53 -9.64 -5.05
CA SER A 48 30.86 -9.39 -3.65
C SER A 48 29.67 -9.87 -2.81
N THR A 49 29.72 -11.13 -2.37
CA THR A 49 28.86 -11.68 -1.34
C THR A 49 29.29 -11.06 -0.02
N ASN A 50 28.84 -9.82 0.21
CA ASN A 50 28.79 -9.24 1.54
C ASN A 50 27.76 -10.03 2.36
N THR A 51 28.18 -11.18 2.88
CA THR A 51 27.42 -12.07 3.78
C THR A 51 27.15 -11.46 5.16
N ASN A 52 27.43 -10.16 5.36
CA ASN A 52 27.13 -9.40 6.57
C ASN A 52 26.14 -8.24 6.37
N LEU A 53 25.63 -8.01 5.16
CA LEU A 53 24.61 -6.99 4.94
C LEU A 53 23.24 -7.66 5.13
N GLY A 54 22.63 -7.44 6.29
CA GLY A 54 21.26 -7.87 6.55
C GLY A 54 20.28 -7.43 5.46
N LEU A 55 19.07 -8.00 5.47
CA LEU A 55 18.01 -7.71 4.51
C LEU A 55 17.82 -6.20 4.31
N GLY A 56 18.07 -5.70 3.09
CA GLY A 56 17.85 -4.30 2.73
C GLY A 56 16.36 -4.00 2.57
N ILE A 57 15.80 -3.18 3.45
CA ILE A 57 14.40 -2.74 3.45
C ILE A 57 14.38 -1.22 3.24
N LYS A 58 13.72 -0.76 2.19
CA LYS A 58 13.48 0.67 1.93
C LYS A 58 12.01 1.00 2.19
N LEU A 59 11.75 2.01 3.00
CA LEU A 59 10.40 2.50 3.30
C LEU A 59 10.17 3.84 2.59
N ASN A 60 9.14 3.90 1.75
CA ASN A 60 8.69 5.11 1.07
C ASN A 60 7.14 5.15 1.10
N ASN A 61 6.48 5.50 -0.01
CA ASN A 61 5.05 5.25 -0.22
C ASN A 61 4.69 3.75 -0.20
N VAL A 62 5.66 2.89 -0.51
CA VAL A 62 5.62 1.43 -0.40
C VAL A 62 6.87 0.92 0.33
N ILE A 63 6.88 -0.36 0.74
CA ILE A 63 8.10 -1.02 1.22
C ILE A 63 8.73 -1.75 0.02
N SER A 64 10.02 -1.55 -0.19
CA SER A 64 10.81 -2.32 -1.16
C SER A 64 11.85 -3.15 -0.42
N ILE A 65 11.90 -4.45 -0.69
CA ILE A 65 12.81 -5.40 -0.07
C ILE A 65 13.74 -5.96 -1.15
N VAL A 66 15.06 -5.86 -0.97
CA VAL A 66 16.04 -6.39 -1.94
C VAL A 66 15.91 -7.89 -2.07
N ARG A 67 15.72 -8.41 -3.29
CA ARG A 67 15.48 -9.85 -3.56
C ARG A 67 16.63 -10.77 -3.17
N ASN A 68 17.85 -10.30 -3.37
CA ASN A 68 19.03 -11.10 -3.11
C ASN A 68 19.13 -11.43 -1.61
N GLY A 69 19.19 -12.72 -1.27
CA GLY A 69 19.28 -13.17 0.12
C GLY A 69 17.97 -13.12 0.92
N LEU A 70 16.79 -13.07 0.30
CA LEU A 70 15.52 -13.21 1.03
C LEU A 70 15.42 -14.58 1.71
N PRO A 71 15.30 -14.65 3.05
CA PRO A 71 15.11 -15.92 3.73
C PRO A 71 13.78 -16.57 3.33
N ILE A 72 13.78 -17.90 3.15
CA ILE A 72 12.58 -18.67 2.78
C ILE A 72 11.43 -18.47 3.78
N LEU A 73 11.75 -18.37 5.07
CA LEU A 73 10.78 -18.09 6.13
C LEU A 73 10.07 -16.75 5.92
N LEU A 74 10.80 -15.72 5.48
CA LEU A 74 10.21 -14.43 5.17
C LEU A 74 9.36 -14.48 3.89
N ILE A 75 9.81 -15.20 2.86
CA ILE A 75 9.03 -15.36 1.62
C ILE A 75 7.67 -16.01 1.93
N ASN A 76 7.67 -17.09 2.71
CA ASN A 76 6.45 -17.81 3.09
C ASN A 76 5.53 -16.91 3.93
N TYR A 77 6.09 -16.22 4.93
CA TYR A 77 5.32 -15.27 5.75
C TYR A 77 4.67 -14.16 4.91
N LEU A 78 5.42 -13.54 3.99
CA LEU A 78 4.87 -12.51 3.11
C LEU A 78 3.75 -13.08 2.24
N ARG A 79 3.95 -14.25 1.63
CA ARG A 79 2.93 -14.91 0.79
C ARG A 79 1.67 -15.22 1.60
N GLU A 80 1.80 -15.78 2.78
CA GLU A 80 0.67 -16.10 3.66
C GLU A 80 -0.10 -14.85 4.08
N GLU A 81 0.61 -13.75 4.41
CA GLU A 81 0.01 -12.52 4.91
C GLU A 81 -0.56 -11.61 3.82
N LEU A 82 0.01 -11.61 2.62
CA LEU A 82 -0.29 -10.65 1.56
C LEU A 82 -0.96 -11.27 0.32
N ASN A 83 -0.96 -12.61 0.20
CA ASN A 83 -1.67 -13.33 -0.85
C ASN A 83 -2.75 -14.22 -0.23
N PHE A 84 -4.02 -13.82 -0.33
CA PHE A 84 -5.13 -14.54 0.30
C PHE A 84 -6.39 -14.54 -0.57
N ALA A 85 -7.25 -15.54 -0.37
CA ALA A 85 -8.50 -15.69 -1.10
C ALA A 85 -9.45 -14.53 -0.81
N ASN A 86 -10.16 -14.08 -1.85
CA ASN A 86 -11.23 -13.10 -1.69
C ASN A 86 -12.51 -13.81 -1.22
N THR A 87 -12.83 -13.66 0.06
CA THR A 87 -14.01 -14.27 0.69
C THR A 87 -15.31 -13.84 0.02
N GLU A 88 -15.40 -12.62 -0.51
CA GLU A 88 -16.59 -12.16 -1.26
C GLU A 88 -16.79 -12.96 -2.55
N PHE A 89 -15.72 -13.20 -3.31
CA PHE A 89 -15.77 -14.04 -4.50
C PHE A 89 -16.22 -15.46 -4.17
N VAL A 90 -15.63 -16.06 -3.13
CA VAL A 90 -15.95 -17.43 -2.70
C VAL A 90 -17.43 -17.55 -2.29
N ILE A 91 -17.97 -16.56 -1.58
CA ILE A 91 -19.38 -16.56 -1.17
C ILE A 91 -20.29 -16.36 -2.38
N LYS A 92 -20.00 -15.43 -3.28
CA LYS A 92 -20.77 -15.23 -4.52
C LYS A 92 -20.84 -16.52 -5.33
N GLN A 93 -19.70 -17.18 -5.51
CA GLN A 93 -19.62 -18.46 -6.21
C GLN A 93 -20.46 -19.55 -5.53
N LYS A 94 -20.34 -19.71 -4.20
CA LYS A 94 -21.11 -20.72 -3.44
C LYS A 94 -22.61 -20.45 -3.43
N THR A 95 -23.02 -19.18 -3.48
CA THR A 95 -24.43 -18.76 -3.42
C THR A 95 -25.07 -18.62 -4.81
N GLY A 96 -24.38 -18.99 -5.88
CA GLY A 96 -24.88 -18.85 -7.26
C GLY A 96 -25.03 -17.39 -7.73
N LYS A 97 -24.49 -16.42 -6.98
CA LYS A 97 -24.51 -15.01 -7.36
C LYS A 97 -23.40 -14.72 -8.37
N SER A 98 -23.65 -13.73 -9.24
CA SER A 98 -22.65 -13.30 -10.22
C SER A 98 -21.31 -12.93 -9.55
N THR A 99 -20.23 -13.49 -10.07
CA THR A 99 -18.85 -13.20 -9.68
C THR A 99 -18.17 -12.18 -10.60
N TYR A 100 -18.92 -11.64 -11.59
CA TYR A 100 -18.41 -10.68 -12.56
C TYR A 100 -17.77 -9.47 -11.85
N GLY A 101 -16.57 -9.08 -12.30
CA GLY A 101 -15.78 -7.99 -11.72
C GLY A 101 -15.11 -8.28 -10.37
N SER A 102 -15.33 -9.45 -9.74
CA SER A 102 -14.72 -9.79 -8.45
C SER A 102 -13.44 -10.62 -8.64
N LYS A 103 -12.31 -10.18 -8.07
CA LYS A 103 -11.05 -10.95 -8.10
C LYS A 103 -11.14 -12.18 -7.20
N ARG A 104 -10.54 -13.30 -7.62
CA ARG A 104 -10.48 -14.55 -6.83
C ARG A 104 -9.55 -14.47 -5.62
N TYR A 105 -8.45 -13.73 -5.78
CA TYR A 105 -7.41 -13.59 -4.77
C TYR A 105 -6.96 -12.13 -4.70
N PHE A 106 -6.60 -11.70 -3.49
CA PHE A 106 -5.75 -10.53 -3.31
C PHE A 106 -4.31 -10.97 -3.46
N ARG A 107 -3.55 -10.30 -4.34
CA ARG A 107 -2.11 -10.46 -4.51
C ARG A 107 -1.48 -9.10 -4.28
N LEU A 108 -0.99 -8.86 -3.07
CA LEU A 108 -0.50 -7.55 -2.64
C LEU A 108 1.03 -7.47 -2.64
N ILE A 109 1.69 -8.53 -3.10
CA ILE A 109 3.13 -8.57 -3.35
C ILE A 109 3.34 -8.26 -4.83
N GLU A 110 4.10 -7.20 -5.09
CA GLU A 110 4.54 -6.85 -6.43
C GLU A 110 5.99 -7.29 -6.61
N GLU A 111 6.25 -7.87 -7.77
CA GLU A 111 7.51 -8.50 -8.12
C GLU A 111 8.25 -7.66 -9.15
N ALA A 112 9.33 -6.99 -8.73
CA ALA A 112 10.22 -6.24 -9.61
C ALA A 112 11.56 -6.97 -9.78
N ARG A 113 12.41 -6.56 -10.74
CA ARG A 113 13.65 -7.30 -11.08
C ARG A 113 14.52 -7.63 -9.87
N ASN A 114 14.82 -6.64 -9.03
CA ASN A 114 15.75 -6.77 -7.90
C ASN A 114 15.09 -6.57 -6.54
N HIS A 115 13.77 -6.36 -6.49
CA HIS A 115 13.08 -6.08 -5.24
C HIS A 115 11.66 -6.67 -5.21
N VAL A 116 11.16 -6.85 -4.00
CA VAL A 116 9.78 -7.19 -3.70
C VAL A 116 9.12 -5.95 -3.10
N VAL A 117 7.99 -5.54 -3.67
CA VAL A 117 7.24 -4.37 -3.22
C VAL A 117 6.01 -4.82 -2.47
N ILE A 118 5.78 -4.25 -1.28
CA ILE A 118 4.59 -4.52 -0.46
C ILE A 118 4.02 -3.21 0.12
N PRO A 119 2.74 -3.18 0.53
CA PRO A 119 2.12 -1.97 1.08
C PRO A 119 2.77 -1.51 2.39
N ARG A 120 2.98 -0.20 2.55
CA ARG A 120 3.71 0.38 3.69
C ARG A 120 3.05 0.18 5.06
N GLY A 121 1.73 0.01 5.13
CA GLY A 121 1.05 -0.33 6.39
C GLY A 121 1.50 -1.68 6.98
N PHE A 122 2.19 -2.51 6.20
CA PHE A 122 2.76 -3.77 6.65
C PHE A 122 4.10 -3.61 7.40
N THR A 123 4.69 -2.40 7.45
CA THR A 123 6.03 -2.14 8.03
C THR A 123 6.18 -2.75 9.42
N GLY A 124 5.26 -2.44 10.35
CA GLY A 124 5.34 -2.93 11.72
C GLY A 124 5.27 -4.45 11.83
N ARG A 125 4.51 -5.12 10.96
CA ARG A 125 4.43 -6.58 10.90
C ARG A 125 5.72 -7.19 10.37
N LEU A 126 6.25 -6.65 9.27
CA LEU A 126 7.52 -7.06 8.69
C LEU A 126 8.66 -6.97 9.71
N ILE A 127 8.83 -5.82 10.34
CA ILE A 127 9.92 -5.59 11.31
C ILE A 127 9.77 -6.50 12.53
N ARG A 128 8.55 -6.69 13.07
CA ARG A 128 8.32 -7.64 14.16
C ARG A 128 8.65 -9.08 13.77
N PHE A 129 8.29 -9.48 12.55
CA PHE A 129 8.62 -10.82 12.05
C PHE A 129 10.13 -11.02 11.95
N CYS A 130 10.85 -10.07 11.33
CA CYS A 130 12.32 -10.13 11.23
C CYS A 130 12.97 -10.24 12.62
N ARG A 131 12.55 -9.41 13.58
CA ARG A 131 13.05 -9.48 14.97
C ARG A 131 12.75 -10.84 15.63
N LYS A 132 11.53 -11.35 15.51
CA LYS A 132 11.11 -12.63 16.10
C LYS A 132 11.90 -13.80 15.54
N GLN A 133 12.26 -13.75 14.26
CA GLN A 133 13.00 -14.81 13.56
C GLN A 133 14.52 -14.56 13.53
N ASN A 134 15.02 -13.53 14.25
CA ASN A 134 16.43 -13.12 14.24
C ASN A 134 17.02 -12.90 12.83
N ILE A 135 16.20 -12.39 11.91
CA ILE A 135 16.64 -12.04 10.56
C ILE A 135 17.31 -10.65 10.63
N PRO A 136 18.61 -10.52 10.34
CA PRO A 136 19.26 -9.21 10.30
C PRO A 136 18.68 -8.39 9.15
N TYR A 137 18.40 -7.11 9.39
CA TYR A 137 17.85 -6.19 8.39
C TYR A 137 18.41 -4.78 8.58
N GLN A 138 18.47 -4.03 7.48
CA GLN A 138 18.71 -2.60 7.48
C GLN A 138 17.47 -1.90 6.93
N LEU A 139 16.83 -1.08 7.76
CA LEU A 139 15.69 -0.26 7.36
C LEU A 139 16.17 1.14 7.00
N GLU A 140 16.07 1.49 5.72
CA GLU A 140 16.28 2.84 5.21
C GLU A 140 14.91 3.52 5.04
N ASP A 141 14.60 4.50 5.90
CA ASP A 141 13.38 5.30 5.77
C ASP A 141 13.62 6.46 4.79
N GLN A 142 13.05 6.35 3.60
CA GLN A 142 13.15 7.32 2.51
C GLN A 142 11.91 8.23 2.42
N ARG A 143 11.02 8.18 3.42
CA ARG A 143 9.88 9.11 3.51
C ARG A 143 10.40 10.50 3.87
N ASN A 144 9.92 11.51 3.16
CA ASN A 144 10.35 12.89 3.39
C ASN A 144 9.26 13.71 4.07
N LYS A 145 9.62 14.34 5.20
CA LYS A 145 8.84 15.45 5.74
C LYS A 145 8.99 16.68 4.85
N LYS A 146 7.96 17.49 4.83
CA LYS A 146 7.91 18.81 4.18
C LYS A 146 8.28 19.89 5.18
N PRO A 147 8.63 21.10 4.70
CA PRO A 147 8.83 22.25 5.57
C PRO A 147 7.65 22.42 6.51
N HIS A 148 7.98 22.67 7.77
CA HIS A 148 7.02 22.83 8.84
C HIS A 148 5.99 23.92 8.50
N GLN A 149 4.72 23.63 8.73
CA GLN A 149 3.61 24.56 8.52
C GLN A 149 2.94 24.85 9.85
N PHE A 150 2.73 26.14 10.15
CA PHE A 150 1.98 26.54 11.32
C PHE A 150 0.47 26.44 11.05
N PHE A 151 -0.25 25.78 11.95
CA PHE A 151 -1.70 25.70 11.94
C PHE A 151 -2.24 26.26 13.24
N ARG A 152 -3.27 27.09 13.15
CA ARG A 152 -4.12 27.40 14.32
C ARG A 152 -5.03 26.21 14.57
N PHE A 153 -5.47 26.04 15.81
CA PHE A 153 -6.51 25.08 16.15
C PHE A 153 -7.45 25.68 17.20
N GLU A 154 -8.56 26.25 16.73
CA GLU A 154 -9.50 27.03 17.53
C GLU A 154 -10.70 26.17 17.96
N ALA A 155 -10.41 25.04 18.62
CA ALA A 155 -11.42 24.15 19.17
C ALA A 155 -10.94 23.46 20.45
N THR A 156 -11.87 23.22 21.37
CA THR A 156 -11.63 22.35 22.53
C THR A 156 -12.12 20.94 22.21
N LEU A 157 -11.20 19.98 22.23
CA LEU A 157 -11.55 18.57 22.04
C LEU A 157 -12.21 17.99 23.30
N ARG A 158 -13.21 17.14 23.10
CA ARG A 158 -13.72 16.26 24.17
C ARG A 158 -12.67 15.20 24.50
N GLU A 159 -12.69 14.65 25.71
CA GLU A 159 -11.70 13.68 26.19
C GLU A 159 -11.47 12.51 25.21
N TYR A 160 -12.54 11.89 24.71
CA TYR A 160 -12.42 10.80 23.74
C TYR A 160 -11.83 11.23 22.38
N GLN A 161 -12.01 12.50 21.98
CA GLN A 161 -11.42 13.05 20.76
C GLN A 161 -9.92 13.32 20.97
N GLN A 162 -9.56 13.83 22.15
CA GLN A 162 -8.17 14.04 22.56
C GLN A 162 -7.41 12.72 22.57
N SER A 163 -7.98 11.66 23.15
CA SER A 163 -7.39 10.32 23.13
C SER A 163 -7.17 9.81 21.70
N GLY A 164 -8.11 10.05 20.80
CA GLY A 164 -7.98 9.70 19.38
C GLY A 164 -6.85 10.45 18.67
N ALA A 165 -6.70 11.76 18.94
CA ALA A 165 -5.62 12.57 18.38
C ALA A 165 -4.25 12.17 18.96
N SER A 166 -4.16 12.05 20.30
CA SER A 166 -2.92 11.71 21.00
C SER A 166 -2.40 10.31 20.68
N ALA A 167 -3.28 9.37 20.32
CA ALA A 167 -2.85 8.06 19.81
C ALA A 167 -1.97 8.16 18.54
N THR A 168 -2.06 9.27 17.80
CA THR A 168 -1.24 9.51 16.61
C THR A 168 0.12 10.13 16.91
N GLU A 169 0.38 10.64 18.12
CA GLU A 169 1.65 11.33 18.45
C GLU A 169 2.87 10.45 18.19
N LYS A 170 2.78 9.17 18.58
CA LYS A 170 3.86 8.17 18.46
C LYS A 170 3.71 7.24 17.26
N LYS A 171 2.80 7.54 16.34
CA LYS A 171 2.48 6.68 15.19
C LYS A 171 2.46 7.51 13.92
N ASP A 172 3.21 7.11 12.91
CA ASP A 172 3.21 7.80 11.62
C ASP A 172 2.03 7.40 10.74
N ILE A 173 1.48 6.21 10.99
CA ILE A 173 0.43 5.59 10.19
C ILE A 173 -0.55 4.88 11.12
N GLY A 174 -1.85 4.97 10.82
CA GLY A 174 -2.86 4.34 11.64
C GLY A 174 -4.30 4.57 11.20
N ILE A 175 -5.23 4.01 11.96
CA ILE A 175 -6.67 4.21 11.79
C ILE A 175 -7.26 4.75 13.08
N ILE A 176 -7.97 5.87 12.98
CA ILE A 176 -8.77 6.42 14.06
C ILE A 176 -10.21 5.97 13.86
N VAL A 177 -10.70 5.21 14.83
CA VAL A 177 -12.07 4.72 14.86
C VAL A 177 -12.87 5.58 15.81
N SER A 178 -13.93 6.23 15.33
CA SER A 178 -14.78 7.04 16.18
C SER A 178 -16.24 7.05 15.68
N PRO A 179 -17.24 6.82 16.55
CA PRO A 179 -18.64 6.66 16.15
C PRO A 179 -19.19 7.77 15.23
N PRO A 180 -20.29 7.54 14.49
CA PRO A 180 -20.97 8.63 13.78
C PRO A 180 -21.32 9.77 14.73
N GLY A 181 -21.21 11.03 14.27
CA GLY A 181 -21.52 12.21 15.10
C GLY A 181 -20.51 12.54 16.21
N SER A 182 -19.45 11.75 16.39
CA SER A 182 -18.42 11.96 17.43
C SER A 182 -17.41 13.08 17.13
N GLY A 183 -17.54 13.78 16.00
CA GLY A 183 -16.58 14.80 15.59
C GLY A 183 -15.24 14.25 15.07
N LYS A 184 -15.26 13.15 14.29
CA LYS A 184 -14.09 12.63 13.54
C LYS A 184 -13.31 13.73 12.81
N THR A 185 -14.03 14.68 12.21
CA THR A 185 -13.45 15.83 11.52
C THR A 185 -12.56 16.64 12.45
N LEU A 186 -12.99 16.95 13.68
CA LEU A 186 -12.18 17.68 14.65
C LEU A 186 -10.91 16.92 15.05
N ILE A 187 -11.01 15.60 15.21
CA ILE A 187 -9.83 14.75 15.45
C ILE A 187 -8.87 14.84 14.27
N GLY A 188 -9.36 14.74 13.03
CA GLY A 188 -8.54 14.91 11.82
C GLY A 188 -7.88 16.28 11.73
N LEU A 189 -8.61 17.36 11.99
CA LEU A 189 -8.06 18.72 11.99
C LEU A 189 -7.00 18.91 13.09
N LYS A 190 -7.22 18.31 14.27
CA LYS A 190 -6.21 18.30 15.33
C LYS A 190 -4.95 17.56 14.88
N ILE A 191 -5.08 16.41 14.22
CA ILE A 191 -3.94 15.68 13.66
C ILE A 191 -3.19 16.54 12.63
N VAL A 192 -3.90 17.23 11.72
CA VAL A 192 -3.25 18.16 10.77
C VAL A 192 -2.47 19.24 11.51
N ALA A 193 -3.10 19.86 12.51
CA ALA A 193 -2.48 20.91 13.30
C ALA A 193 -1.25 20.43 14.09
N ASP A 194 -1.29 19.20 14.62
CA ASP A 194 -0.19 18.61 15.41
C ASP A 194 0.97 18.12 14.55
N LYS A 195 0.68 17.64 13.33
CA LYS A 195 1.74 17.18 12.42
C LYS A 195 2.46 18.31 11.72
N GLN A 196 1.82 19.47 11.55
CA GLN A 196 2.47 20.68 11.03
C GLN A 196 3.11 20.44 9.66
N GLN A 197 2.38 19.75 8.79
CA GLN A 197 2.77 19.42 7.42
C GLN A 197 1.65 19.85 6.45
N PRO A 198 1.98 20.19 5.19
CA PRO A 198 0.97 20.32 4.15
C PRO A 198 0.13 19.05 4.08
N ALA A 199 -1.20 19.22 4.17
CA ALA A 199 -2.13 18.11 4.36
C ALA A 199 -3.02 17.88 3.14
N LEU A 200 -3.25 16.61 2.82
CA LEU A 200 -4.28 16.16 1.90
C LEU A 200 -5.36 15.43 2.68
N ILE A 201 -6.61 15.87 2.55
CA ILE A 201 -7.78 15.21 3.10
C ILE A 201 -8.58 14.63 1.94
N VAL A 202 -8.66 13.30 1.91
CA VAL A 202 -9.35 12.53 0.87
C VAL A 202 -10.73 12.12 1.37
N VAL A 203 -11.76 12.44 0.59
CA VAL A 203 -13.16 12.11 0.87
C VAL A 203 -13.78 11.32 -0.28
N HIS A 204 -14.90 10.64 -0.05
CA HIS A 204 -15.59 9.87 -1.10
C HIS A 204 -16.74 10.60 -1.79
N ARG A 205 -17.22 11.71 -1.22
CA ARG A 205 -18.37 12.47 -1.72
C ARG A 205 -18.14 13.97 -1.67
N LYS A 206 -18.70 14.69 -2.65
CA LYS A 206 -18.61 16.16 -2.78
C LYS A 206 -19.11 16.90 -1.54
N GLN A 207 -20.27 16.50 -1.01
CA GLN A 207 -20.86 17.11 0.18
C GLN A 207 -19.93 17.04 1.41
N LEU A 208 -19.19 15.95 1.57
CA LEU A 208 -18.21 15.83 2.66
C LEU A 208 -17.04 16.78 2.44
N MET A 209 -16.62 16.98 1.20
CA MET A 209 -15.59 17.96 0.86
C MET A 209 -15.99 19.36 1.33
N ASP A 210 -17.23 19.77 1.05
CA ASP A 210 -17.75 21.08 1.46
C ASP A 210 -17.83 21.21 2.99
N GLN A 211 -18.27 20.14 3.69
CA GLN A 211 -18.26 20.08 5.15
C GLN A 211 -16.84 20.19 5.72
N TRP A 212 -15.86 19.52 5.13
CA TRP A 212 -14.47 19.63 5.57
C TRP A 212 -13.94 21.05 5.34
N ALA A 213 -14.26 21.70 4.22
CA ALA A 213 -13.83 23.07 3.92
C ALA A 213 -14.35 24.08 4.95
N GLU A 214 -15.64 23.97 5.32
CA GLU A 214 -16.25 24.76 6.39
C GLU A 214 -15.48 24.59 7.71
N ARG A 215 -15.20 23.34 8.08
CA ARG A 215 -14.53 23.01 9.35
C ARG A 215 -13.07 23.45 9.38
N ILE A 216 -12.37 23.37 8.26
CA ILE A 216 -11.01 23.90 8.11
C ILE A 216 -11.02 25.42 8.30
N THR A 217 -11.96 26.12 7.67
CA THR A 217 -12.10 27.57 7.81
C THR A 217 -12.36 27.95 9.27
N THR A 218 -13.32 27.29 9.91
CA THR A 218 -13.72 27.59 11.29
C THR A 218 -12.63 27.26 12.30
N PHE A 219 -12.00 26.09 12.21
CA PHE A 219 -11.15 25.59 13.29
C PHE A 219 -9.64 25.71 13.02
N LEU A 220 -9.21 25.83 11.76
CA LEU A 220 -7.81 26.09 11.41
C LEU A 220 -7.57 27.54 10.99
N GLY A 221 -8.63 28.34 10.81
CA GLY A 221 -8.53 29.74 10.40
C GLY A 221 -8.01 29.93 8.96
N ILE A 222 -8.04 28.89 8.12
CA ILE A 222 -7.58 28.94 6.73
C ILE A 222 -8.74 29.45 5.86
N PRO A 223 -8.61 30.60 5.18
CA PRO A 223 -9.68 31.12 4.32
C PRO A 223 -10.05 30.13 3.20
N ASP A 224 -11.34 30.02 2.88
CA ASP A 224 -11.83 29.03 1.91
C ASP A 224 -11.13 29.08 0.54
N HIS A 225 -10.74 30.28 0.09
CA HIS A 225 -10.06 30.50 -1.18
C HIS A 225 -8.58 30.03 -1.20
N GLU A 226 -7.98 29.81 -0.02
CA GLU A 226 -6.64 29.23 0.13
C GLU A 226 -6.66 27.70 0.21
N ILE A 227 -7.82 27.11 0.49
CA ILE A 227 -7.99 25.65 0.55
C ILE A 227 -7.89 25.07 -0.86
N GLY A 228 -6.92 24.18 -1.07
CA GLY A 228 -6.77 23.43 -2.31
C GLY A 228 -7.96 22.52 -2.57
N ARG A 229 -8.35 22.35 -3.83
CA ARG A 229 -9.42 21.44 -4.22
C ARG A 229 -9.07 20.63 -5.46
N ILE A 230 -9.17 19.30 -5.32
CA ILE A 230 -9.04 18.30 -6.39
C ILE A 230 -10.36 17.53 -6.46
N GLY A 231 -11.29 18.06 -7.25
CA GLY A 231 -12.68 17.62 -7.27
C GLY A 231 -13.60 18.78 -7.66
N GLN A 232 -14.85 18.46 -7.98
CA GLN A 232 -15.85 19.47 -8.43
C GLN A 232 -15.37 20.34 -9.62
N GLY A 233 -14.56 19.78 -10.53
CA GLY A 233 -13.98 20.51 -11.67
C GLY A 233 -12.74 21.35 -11.35
N LYS A 234 -12.29 21.37 -10.09
CA LYS A 234 -11.04 22.01 -9.66
C LYS A 234 -9.93 20.97 -9.54
N HIS A 235 -8.69 21.38 -9.87
CA HIS A 235 -7.50 20.52 -9.82
C HIS A 235 -6.30 21.25 -9.19
N LYS A 236 -6.56 22.25 -8.35
CA LYS A 236 -5.53 23.13 -7.80
C LYS A 236 -5.21 22.72 -6.36
N PRO A 237 -3.99 22.22 -6.07
CA PRO A 237 -3.56 22.00 -4.70
C PRO A 237 -3.37 23.34 -3.97
N GLY A 238 -3.63 23.32 -2.67
CA GLY A 238 -3.44 24.45 -1.75
C GLY A 238 -2.09 24.38 -1.07
N LYS A 239 -1.66 25.48 -0.45
CA LYS A 239 -0.35 25.54 0.22
C LYS A 239 -0.34 24.76 1.55
N LEU A 240 -1.41 24.91 2.35
CA LEU A 240 -1.51 24.30 3.68
C LEU A 240 -2.36 23.04 3.67
N VAL A 241 -3.59 23.12 3.17
CA VAL A 241 -4.54 22.00 3.12
C VAL A 241 -5.13 21.89 1.73
N THR A 242 -5.22 20.66 1.24
CA THR A 242 -5.93 20.30 0.01
C THR A 242 -7.00 19.27 0.33
N LEU A 243 -8.21 19.52 -0.18
CA LEU A 243 -9.31 18.58 -0.17
C LEU A 243 -9.43 17.89 -1.52
N ALA A 244 -9.62 16.57 -1.52
CA ALA A 244 -9.77 15.82 -2.75
C ALA A 244 -10.87 14.77 -2.65
N THR A 245 -11.66 14.61 -3.71
CA THR A 245 -12.45 13.39 -3.86
C THR A 245 -11.54 12.28 -4.38
N ILE A 246 -11.71 11.06 -3.88
CA ILE A 246 -10.89 9.92 -4.31
C ILE A 246 -10.92 9.72 -5.83
N GLN A 247 -12.07 9.92 -6.49
CA GLN A 247 -12.23 9.69 -7.92
C GLN A 247 -11.46 10.74 -8.74
N SER A 248 -11.51 12.01 -8.32
CA SER A 248 -10.78 13.09 -8.99
C SER A 248 -9.29 13.02 -8.72
N LEU A 249 -8.89 12.60 -7.52
CA LEU A 249 -7.50 12.34 -7.19
C LEU A 249 -6.92 11.20 -8.03
N ALA A 250 -7.62 10.06 -8.12
CA ALA A 250 -7.21 8.92 -8.94
C ALA A 250 -6.96 9.32 -10.39
N LYS A 251 -7.95 10.00 -11.01
CA LYS A 251 -7.84 10.48 -12.39
C LYS A 251 -6.65 11.43 -12.59
N LEU A 252 -6.36 12.28 -11.60
CA LEU A 252 -5.25 13.22 -11.67
C LEU A 252 -3.91 12.47 -11.55
N LEU A 253 -3.79 11.52 -10.63
CA LEU A 253 -2.55 10.74 -10.45
C LEU A 253 -2.23 9.82 -11.63
N ASP A 254 -3.24 9.32 -12.34
CA ASP A 254 -3.04 8.50 -13.55
C ASP A 254 -2.44 9.30 -14.73
N SER A 255 -2.56 10.64 -14.73
CA SER A 255 -1.87 11.47 -15.71
C SER A 255 -0.39 11.60 -15.35
N LYS A 256 0.48 10.98 -16.15
CA LYS A 256 1.92 10.77 -15.93
C LYS A 256 2.77 12.02 -15.65
N SER A 257 2.20 13.21 -15.61
CA SER A 257 2.87 14.50 -15.38
C SER A 257 2.88 14.97 -13.92
N ASN A 258 2.25 14.25 -12.98
CA ASN A 258 1.92 14.81 -11.65
C ASN A 258 2.82 14.29 -10.50
N VAL A 259 4.11 14.11 -10.76
CA VAL A 259 5.11 13.72 -9.73
C VAL A 259 5.13 14.72 -8.56
N ASP A 260 4.87 16.00 -8.83
CA ASP A 260 4.80 17.02 -7.79
C ASP A 260 3.65 16.77 -6.82
N LEU A 261 2.50 16.26 -7.31
CA LEU A 261 1.33 16.02 -6.46
C LEU A 261 1.52 14.81 -5.55
N THR A 262 2.14 13.73 -6.03
CA THR A 262 2.39 12.53 -5.22
C THR A 262 3.30 12.81 -4.04
N THR A 263 4.13 13.84 -4.14
CA THR A 263 5.08 14.25 -3.10
C THR A 263 4.73 15.57 -2.42
N ALA A 264 3.59 16.20 -2.74
CA ALA A 264 3.23 17.52 -2.21
C ALA A 264 2.88 17.51 -0.71
N PHE A 265 2.42 16.38 -0.19
CA PHE A 265 1.78 16.31 1.13
C PHE A 265 2.63 15.56 2.15
N GLY A 266 2.86 16.18 3.31
CA GLY A 266 3.51 15.49 4.44
C GLY A 266 2.52 14.69 5.29
N THR A 267 1.23 15.09 5.30
CA THR A 267 0.15 14.38 6.00
C THR A 267 -0.98 14.05 5.04
N VAL A 268 -1.45 12.80 5.06
CA VAL A 268 -2.64 12.36 4.32
C VAL A 268 -3.68 11.82 5.29
N LEU A 269 -4.89 12.34 5.23
CA LEU A 269 -6.06 11.84 5.94
C LEU A 269 -7.05 11.25 4.95
N ILE A 270 -7.54 10.04 5.22
CA ILE A 270 -8.55 9.37 4.39
C ILE A 270 -9.82 9.26 5.23
N ASP A 271 -10.81 10.07 4.89
CA ASP A 271 -12.14 9.99 5.49
C ASP A 271 -12.90 8.77 4.96
N GLU A 272 -13.69 8.16 5.84
CA GLU A 272 -14.34 6.86 5.62
C GLU A 272 -13.41 5.82 4.98
N CYS A 273 -12.25 5.61 5.60
CA CYS A 273 -11.20 4.70 5.13
C CYS A 273 -11.64 3.22 5.04
N HIS A 274 -12.83 2.88 5.51
CA HIS A 274 -13.43 1.55 5.31
C HIS A 274 -13.66 1.21 3.82
N HIS A 275 -13.57 2.19 2.92
CA HIS A 275 -13.62 2.00 1.46
C HIS A 275 -12.30 1.58 0.80
N ILE A 276 -11.16 1.60 1.53
CA ILE A 276 -9.84 1.19 1.02
C ILE A 276 -9.80 -0.20 0.36
N PRO A 277 -10.60 -1.21 0.75
CA PRO A 277 -10.64 -2.49 0.05
C PRO A 277 -11.06 -2.42 -1.43
N ALA A 278 -11.51 -1.28 -1.94
CA ALA A 278 -11.66 -1.06 -3.38
C ALA A 278 -10.29 -0.85 -4.06
N GLU A 279 -10.09 -1.45 -5.23
CA GLU A 279 -8.81 -1.37 -5.96
C GLU A 279 -8.41 0.06 -6.32
N SER A 280 -9.36 0.87 -6.78
CA SER A 280 -9.12 2.28 -7.10
C SER A 280 -8.59 3.06 -5.89
N TYR A 281 -9.11 2.80 -4.68
CA TYR A 281 -8.61 3.42 -3.45
C TYR A 281 -7.17 3.00 -3.17
N ARG A 282 -6.88 1.69 -3.20
CA ARG A 282 -5.52 1.17 -2.94
C ARG A 282 -4.49 1.78 -3.88
N ASN A 283 -4.78 1.75 -5.18
CA ASN A 283 -3.89 2.26 -6.21
C ASN A 283 -3.64 3.77 -6.05
N THR A 284 -4.68 4.54 -5.69
CA THR A 284 -4.54 5.99 -5.46
C THR A 284 -3.71 6.27 -4.21
N ILE A 285 -4.00 5.60 -3.10
CA ILE A 285 -3.31 5.85 -1.82
C ILE A 285 -1.85 5.41 -1.86
N GLN A 286 -1.54 4.30 -2.53
CA GLN A 286 -0.15 3.82 -2.69
C GLN A 286 0.73 4.78 -3.48
N GLN A 287 0.17 5.64 -4.32
CA GLN A 287 0.94 6.62 -5.08
C GLN A 287 1.37 7.82 -4.22
N LEU A 288 0.72 8.07 -3.08
CA LEU A 288 1.00 9.23 -2.24
C LEU A 288 2.21 8.98 -1.32
N ASN A 289 3.27 9.75 -1.54
CA ASN A 289 4.46 9.76 -0.72
C ASN A 289 4.36 10.78 0.42
N SER A 290 3.57 10.43 1.43
CA SER A 290 3.48 11.20 2.68
C SER A 290 4.26 10.56 3.81
N TYR A 291 4.76 11.36 4.76
CA TYR A 291 5.35 10.82 5.98
C TYR A 291 4.25 10.27 6.91
N TYR A 292 3.18 11.05 7.08
CA TYR A 292 2.02 10.71 7.90
C TYR A 292 0.83 10.24 7.06
N LEU A 293 0.18 9.16 7.46
CA LEU A 293 -1.00 8.61 6.76
C LEU A 293 -2.02 8.04 7.75
N TYR A 294 -3.19 8.65 7.83
CA TYR A 294 -4.23 8.19 8.74
C TYR A 294 -5.57 7.96 8.05
N GLY A 295 -6.26 6.90 8.45
CA GLY A 295 -7.65 6.66 8.08
C GLY A 295 -8.58 7.09 9.21
N LEU A 296 -9.70 7.74 8.86
CA LEU A 296 -10.78 8.04 9.78
C LEU A 296 -11.98 7.16 9.41
N THR A 297 -12.59 6.49 10.39
CA THR A 297 -13.85 5.78 10.10
C THR A 297 -14.73 5.60 11.34
N ALA A 298 -16.04 5.57 11.10
CA ALA A 298 -17.01 5.21 12.12
C ALA A 298 -17.16 3.69 12.31
N THR A 299 -16.95 2.94 11.25
CA THR A 299 -17.22 1.50 11.22
C THR A 299 -15.90 0.79 11.00
N PRO A 300 -15.24 0.32 12.07
CA PRO A 300 -13.89 -0.19 11.96
C PRO A 300 -13.85 -1.39 11.01
N PHE A 301 -14.63 -2.45 11.28
CA PHE A 301 -14.40 -3.73 10.62
C PHE A 301 -15.67 -4.59 10.64
N ARG A 302 -16.13 -5.13 9.49
CA ARG A 302 -17.17 -6.18 9.54
C ARG A 302 -17.38 -7.07 8.32
N LYS A 303 -16.91 -6.73 7.10
CA LYS A 303 -17.17 -7.57 5.92
C LYS A 303 -15.90 -8.22 5.37
N TYR A 304 -15.91 -9.55 5.30
CA TYR A 304 -14.94 -10.34 4.52
C TYR A 304 -13.48 -10.00 4.86
N ASN A 305 -12.64 -9.80 3.83
CA ASN A 305 -11.23 -9.47 4.01
C ASN A 305 -10.96 -7.98 4.23
N ASN A 306 -11.99 -7.13 4.36
CA ASN A 306 -11.82 -5.67 4.38
C ASN A 306 -10.87 -5.23 5.51
N SER A 307 -11.05 -5.77 6.71
CA SER A 307 -10.22 -5.46 7.87
C SER A 307 -8.74 -5.76 7.64
N ARG A 308 -8.49 -6.92 7.03
CA ARG A 308 -7.14 -7.37 6.69
C ARG A 308 -6.51 -6.44 5.65
N ILE A 309 -7.26 -6.04 4.63
CA ILE A 309 -6.76 -5.14 3.58
C ILE A 309 -6.47 -3.76 4.16
N ILE A 310 -7.40 -3.19 4.93
CA ILE A 310 -7.19 -1.87 5.53
C ILE A 310 -5.96 -1.89 6.45
N SER A 311 -5.76 -2.96 7.24
CA SER A 311 -4.58 -3.08 8.11
C SER A 311 -3.26 -3.22 7.34
N ILE A 312 -3.28 -3.80 6.14
CA ILE A 312 -2.10 -3.89 5.28
C ILE A 312 -1.70 -2.52 4.73
N TYR A 313 -2.67 -1.62 4.50
CA TYR A 313 -2.41 -0.31 3.88
C TYR A 313 -2.23 0.81 4.91
N LEU A 314 -2.97 0.78 6.02
CA LEU A 314 -2.99 1.85 7.03
C LEU A 314 -2.43 1.46 8.39
N ALA A 315 -1.85 0.26 8.55
CA ALA A 315 -1.35 -0.27 9.81
C ALA A 315 -2.38 -0.22 10.96
N ILE A 316 -2.85 -1.38 11.40
CA ILE A 316 -3.60 -1.46 12.66
C ILE A 316 -2.63 -1.89 13.75
N SER A 317 -2.60 -1.13 14.83
CA SER A 317 -1.86 -1.45 16.06
C SER A 317 -2.50 -2.63 16.78
#